data_AF-A0A3A0BQM2-F1
#
_entry.id   AF-A0A3A0BQM2-F1
#
_cell.length_a   1.000
_cell.length_b   1.000
_cell.length_c   1.000
_cell.angle_alpha   90.00
_cell.angle_beta   90.00
_cell.angle_gamma   90.00
#
_symmetry.space_group_name_H-M   'P 1'
#
loop_
_entity.id
_entity.type
_entity.pdbx_description
1 polymer ?
#
loop_
_entity_poly.entity_id
_entity_poly.type
_entity_poly.pdbx_seq_one_letter_code
_entity_poly.pdbx_strand_id
1 'polypeptide(L)'
;MTGSRIGKNPNIEPKRLRRNGQSMVEFAITLPIIILLFTGMVEFGFMLNTYLSVQDAVRATARRFSTVNPSLDENDGNADLLFFDNAAEYAIDLLAPAGDPQSRQIVLEDGRDNILISLIGVEVDEDTDPVSVVSVTRHSEGEYYRYFDQESSTNPPTAYSDSSIEAFLTANGAEPSDSGLLIVEIYYGYEGTLNLPWTQPFFSPDDPAMLYVSAVMPTIYTKPLDQAIP
;
A
#
# COMPACT_ATOMS: atom_id res chain seq x y z
N MET A 1 -56.82 -82.20 -31.80
CA MET A 1 -56.03 -81.77 -30.63
C MET A 1 -55.37 -80.45 -31.01
N THR A 2 -56.00 -79.37 -30.58
CA THR A 2 -55.81 -78.00 -31.09
C THR A 2 -54.89 -77.24 -30.14
N GLY A 3 -53.94 -76.50 -30.73
CA GLY A 3 -52.72 -76.04 -30.06
C GLY A 3 -52.88 -74.96 -29.00
N SER A 4 -51.89 -74.95 -28.09
CA SER A 4 -51.60 -73.84 -27.19
C SER A 4 -50.51 -72.97 -27.82
N ARG A 5 -50.86 -71.73 -28.22
CA ARG A 5 -49.88 -70.71 -28.60
C ARG A 5 -49.66 -69.82 -27.37
N ILE A 6 -48.49 -69.96 -26.76
CA ILE A 6 -48.00 -69.07 -25.70
C ILE A 6 -47.82 -67.68 -26.31
N GLY A 7 -48.63 -66.72 -25.86
CA GLY A 7 -48.53 -65.31 -26.23
C GLY A 7 -47.22 -64.71 -25.71
N LYS A 8 -46.44 -64.14 -26.62
CA LYS A 8 -45.18 -63.43 -26.33
C LYS A 8 -45.54 -62.08 -25.70
N ASN A 9 -45.11 -61.83 -24.47
CA ASN A 9 -45.31 -60.55 -23.79
C ASN A 9 -44.49 -59.46 -24.52
N PRO A 10 -45.07 -58.31 -24.91
CA PRO A 10 -44.30 -57.24 -25.52
C PRO A 10 -43.40 -56.61 -24.46
N ASN A 11 -42.08 -56.66 -24.68
CA ASN A 11 -41.10 -55.93 -23.87
C ASN A 11 -41.44 -54.43 -23.95
N ILE A 12 -41.92 -53.87 -22.85
CA ILE A 12 -42.07 -52.42 -22.71
C ILE A 12 -40.66 -51.87 -22.50
N GLU A 13 -40.04 -51.36 -23.56
CA GLU A 13 -38.79 -50.62 -23.43
C GLU A 13 -39.05 -49.37 -22.57
N PRO A 14 -38.27 -49.13 -21.49
CA PRO A 14 -38.43 -47.93 -20.69
C PRO A 14 -38.12 -46.71 -21.55
N LYS A 15 -39.15 -45.90 -21.80
CA LYS A 15 -39.05 -44.65 -22.55
C LYS A 15 -38.11 -43.71 -21.80
N ARG A 16 -36.85 -43.61 -22.26
CA ARG A 16 -35.87 -42.66 -21.73
C ARG A 16 -36.43 -41.24 -21.90
N LEU A 17 -36.88 -40.64 -20.79
CA LEU A 17 -37.29 -39.24 -20.74
C LEU A 17 -36.09 -38.38 -21.16
N ARG A 18 -36.20 -37.73 -22.32
CA ARG A 18 -35.16 -36.82 -22.82
C ARG A 18 -35.06 -35.64 -21.84
N ARG A 19 -33.90 -35.48 -21.20
CA ARG A 19 -33.54 -34.32 -20.36
C ARG A 19 -33.30 -33.10 -21.23
N ASN A 20 -34.37 -32.57 -21.82
CA ASN A 20 -34.33 -31.32 -22.56
C ASN A 20 -34.38 -30.17 -21.54
N GLY A 21 -33.33 -29.33 -21.47
CA GLY A 21 -33.26 -28.17 -20.57
C GLY A 21 -32.20 -28.24 -19.47
N GLN A 22 -31.57 -29.41 -19.22
CA GLN A 22 -30.51 -29.54 -18.21
C GLN A 22 -29.33 -28.59 -18.49
N SER A 23 -28.85 -28.53 -19.74
CA SER A 23 -27.74 -27.64 -20.11
C SER A 23 -28.06 -26.15 -19.95
N MET A 24 -29.34 -25.76 -20.12
CA MET A 24 -29.76 -24.37 -19.92
C MET A 24 -29.74 -23.99 -18.44
N VAL A 25 -30.14 -24.93 -17.56
CA VAL A 25 -30.09 -24.75 -16.10
C VAL A 25 -28.64 -24.73 -15.61
N GLU A 26 -27.79 -25.64 -16.09
CA GLU A 26 -26.36 -25.66 -15.74
C GLU A 26 -25.65 -24.36 -16.18
N PHE A 27 -25.95 -23.86 -17.38
CA PHE A 27 -25.42 -22.58 -17.84
C PHE A 27 -25.92 -21.41 -17.01
N ALA A 28 -27.22 -21.36 -16.68
CA ALA A 28 -27.81 -20.30 -15.88
C ALA A 28 -27.21 -20.21 -14.47
N ILE A 29 -26.77 -21.34 -13.89
CA ILE A 29 -26.11 -21.39 -12.58
C ILE A 29 -24.61 -21.06 -12.69
N THR A 30 -23.95 -21.47 -13.78
CA THR A 30 -22.51 -21.22 -13.97
C THR A 30 -22.20 -19.77 -14.35
N LEU A 31 -23.06 -19.16 -15.17
CA LEU A 31 -22.90 -17.79 -15.65
C LEU A 31 -22.67 -16.75 -14.53
N PRO A 32 -23.48 -16.68 -13.45
CA PRO A 32 -23.23 -15.71 -12.38
C PRO A 32 -21.89 -15.94 -11.68
N ILE A 33 -21.43 -17.18 -11.54
CA ILE A 33 -20.11 -17.49 -10.96
C ILE A 33 -19.00 -16.95 -11.85
N ILE A 34 -19.12 -17.13 -13.17
CA ILE A 34 -18.15 -16.58 -14.13
C ILE A 34 -18.14 -15.04 -14.09
N ILE A 35 -19.31 -14.40 -13.98
CA ILE A 35 -19.40 -12.93 -13.88
C ILE A 35 -18.74 -12.43 -12.58
N LEU A 36 -18.98 -13.10 -11.45
CA LEU A 36 -18.32 -12.77 -10.18
C LEU A 36 -16.80 -12.90 -10.29
N LEU A 37 -16.30 -14.00 -10.86
CA LEU A 37 -14.86 -14.20 -11.06
C LEU A 37 -14.26 -13.17 -12.01
N PHE A 38 -14.93 -12.88 -13.11
CA PHE A 38 -14.46 -11.92 -14.10
C PHE A 38 -14.41 -10.51 -13.53
N THR A 39 -15.48 -10.06 -12.86
CA THR A 39 -15.52 -8.73 -12.24
C THR A 39 -14.54 -8.61 -11.09
N GLY A 40 -14.37 -9.64 -10.26
CA GLY A 40 -13.33 -9.67 -9.24
C GLY A 40 -11.91 -9.55 -9.82
N MET A 41 -11.64 -10.23 -10.94
CA MET A 41 -10.35 -10.11 -11.63
C MET A 41 -10.10 -8.71 -12.19
N VAL A 42 -11.13 -8.08 -12.77
CA VAL A 42 -11.04 -6.71 -13.30
C VAL A 42 -10.83 -5.71 -12.17
N GLU A 43 -11.61 -5.81 -11.08
CA GLU A 43 -11.50 -4.96 -9.90
C GLU A 43 -10.11 -5.06 -9.25
N PHE A 44 -9.60 -6.30 -9.10
CA PHE A 44 -8.22 -6.52 -8.64
C PHE A 44 -7.18 -5.86 -9.55
N GLY A 45 -7.39 -5.86 -10.87
CA GLY A 45 -6.53 -5.17 -11.81
C GLY A 45 -6.47 -3.66 -11.57
N PHE A 46 -7.60 -3.02 -11.28
CA PHE A 46 -7.66 -1.59 -10.92
C PHE A 46 -6.98 -1.31 -9.57
N MET A 47 -7.24 -2.14 -8.56
CA MET A 47 -6.60 -2.02 -7.25
C MET A 47 -5.07 -2.16 -7.36
N LEU A 48 -4.58 -3.17 -8.10
CA LEU A 48 -3.15 -3.36 -8.33
C LEU A 48 -2.52 -2.18 -9.10
N ASN A 49 -3.22 -1.65 -10.10
CA ASN A 49 -2.75 -0.48 -10.82
C ASN A 49 -2.62 0.75 -9.91
N THR A 50 -3.59 0.95 -9.01
CA THR A 50 -3.56 2.00 -7.99
C THR A 50 -2.39 1.80 -7.04
N TYR A 51 -2.22 0.59 -6.50
CA TYR A 51 -1.11 0.22 -5.63
C TYR A 51 0.26 0.52 -6.25
N LEU A 52 0.49 0.11 -7.50
CA LEU A 52 1.76 0.36 -8.20
C LEU A 52 2.04 1.85 -8.35
N SER A 53 1.00 2.67 -8.46
CA SER A 53 1.12 4.09 -8.67
C SER A 53 1.42 4.85 -7.39
N VAL A 54 0.76 4.46 -6.31
CA VAL A 54 1.13 4.89 -4.95
C VAL A 54 2.58 4.50 -4.66
N GLN A 55 2.99 3.28 -5.02
CA GLN A 55 4.38 2.82 -4.86
C GLN A 55 5.39 3.67 -5.63
N ASP A 56 5.09 4.02 -6.88
CA ASP A 56 5.97 4.84 -7.69
C ASP A 56 6.04 6.28 -7.15
N ALA A 57 4.91 6.85 -6.71
CA ALA A 57 4.87 8.17 -6.08
C ALA A 57 5.72 8.22 -4.80
N VAL A 58 5.53 7.27 -3.88
CA VAL A 58 6.30 7.17 -2.63
C VAL A 58 7.81 7.09 -2.91
N ARG A 59 8.22 6.25 -3.87
CA ARG A 59 9.63 6.11 -4.25
C ARG A 59 10.20 7.36 -4.88
N ALA A 60 9.45 8.03 -5.75
CA ALA A 60 9.86 9.28 -6.38
C ALA A 60 10.00 10.40 -5.34
N THR A 61 9.07 10.52 -4.40
CA THR A 61 9.13 11.48 -3.29
C THR A 61 10.34 11.24 -2.41
N ALA A 62 10.51 10.01 -1.91
CA ALA A 62 11.66 9.66 -1.07
C ALA A 62 13.00 9.96 -1.77
N ARG A 63 13.11 9.63 -3.06
CA ARG A 63 14.32 9.91 -3.84
C ARG A 63 14.57 11.41 -4.03
N ARG A 64 13.52 12.19 -4.28
CA ARG A 64 13.65 13.63 -4.51
C ARG A 64 14.07 14.32 -3.23
N PHE A 65 13.36 14.05 -2.13
CA PHE A 65 13.53 14.75 -0.86
C PHE A 65 14.72 14.27 -0.04
N SER A 66 15.28 13.08 -0.32
CA SER A 66 16.52 12.66 0.35
C SER A 66 17.74 13.51 -0.04
N THR A 67 17.63 14.27 -1.13
CA THR A 67 18.67 15.18 -1.64
C THR A 67 18.36 16.67 -1.40
N VAL A 68 17.21 16.98 -0.80
CA VAL A 68 16.81 18.34 -0.42
C VAL A 68 17.23 18.61 1.02
N ASN A 69 17.78 19.80 1.29
CA ASN A 69 18.10 20.20 2.64
C ASN A 69 16.78 20.44 3.43
N PRO A 70 16.54 19.72 4.54
CA PRO A 70 15.32 19.84 5.32
C PRO A 70 15.32 21.05 6.25
N SER A 71 16.45 21.73 6.45
CA SER A 71 16.59 22.80 7.45
C SER A 71 16.67 24.17 6.77
N LEU A 72 15.98 25.17 7.34
CA LEU A 72 16.16 26.58 6.95
C LEU A 72 17.33 27.26 7.68
N ASP A 73 17.64 26.79 8.89
CA ASP A 73 18.78 27.23 9.69
C ASP A 73 19.68 26.04 10.01
N GLU A 74 20.91 26.05 9.50
CA GLU A 74 21.90 24.98 9.72
C GLU A 74 22.25 24.81 11.21
N ASN A 75 21.90 25.78 12.06
CA ASN A 75 22.24 25.79 13.48
C ASN A 75 21.16 25.19 14.41
N ASP A 76 19.92 24.97 13.95
CA ASP A 76 18.80 24.51 14.79
C ASP A 76 18.66 22.97 14.80
N GLY A 77 19.27 22.27 13.84
CA GLY A 77 19.23 20.79 13.75
C GLY A 77 17.85 20.17 13.54
N ASN A 78 16.80 20.99 13.48
CA ASN A 78 15.43 20.59 13.22
C ASN A 78 15.07 20.77 11.75
N ALA A 79 14.36 19.79 11.21
CA ALA A 79 13.76 19.92 9.89
C ALA A 79 12.57 20.89 9.96
N ASP A 80 12.47 21.74 8.95
CA ASP A 80 11.36 22.67 8.80
C ASP A 80 10.08 21.92 8.42
N LEU A 81 8.94 22.34 8.98
CA LEU A 81 7.63 21.82 8.61
C LEU A 81 7.37 21.96 7.10
N LEU A 82 7.87 23.04 6.48
CA LEU A 82 7.76 23.21 5.03
C LEU A 82 8.44 22.10 4.24
N PHE A 83 9.54 21.50 4.73
CA PHE A 83 10.16 20.37 4.04
C PHE A 83 9.17 19.20 3.93
N PHE A 84 8.48 18.89 5.02
CA PHE A 84 7.53 17.80 5.07
C PHE A 84 6.26 18.11 4.28
N ASP A 85 5.72 19.32 4.38
CA ASP A 85 4.58 19.79 3.57
C ASP A 85 4.90 19.64 2.07
N ASN A 86 6.05 20.17 1.62
CA ASN A 86 6.47 20.09 0.22
C ASN A 86 6.66 18.64 -0.25
N ALA A 87 7.14 17.75 0.62
CA ALA A 87 7.31 16.34 0.29
C ALA A 87 5.96 15.63 0.12
N ALA A 88 5.00 15.92 0.99
CA ALA A 88 3.65 15.39 0.89
C ALA A 88 2.91 15.95 -0.33
N GLU A 89 2.98 17.26 -0.58
CA GLU A 89 2.40 17.91 -1.76
C GLU A 89 3.00 17.35 -3.06
N TYR A 90 4.30 17.09 -3.10
CA TYR A 90 4.93 16.45 -4.25
C TYR A 90 4.41 15.03 -4.49
N ALA A 91 4.18 14.24 -3.43
CA ALA A 91 3.55 12.93 -3.57
C ALA A 91 2.10 13.04 -4.10
N ILE A 92 1.33 14.03 -3.62
CA ILE A 92 -0.03 14.31 -4.08
C ILE A 92 -0.03 14.70 -5.55
N ASP A 93 0.85 15.60 -5.98
CA ASP A 93 0.93 16.03 -7.39
C ASP A 93 1.32 14.87 -8.32
N LEU A 94 2.14 13.91 -7.88
CA LEU A 94 2.43 12.69 -8.66
C LEU A 94 1.21 11.77 -8.81
N LEU A 95 0.30 11.76 -7.84
CA LEU A 95 -0.88 10.89 -7.82
C LEU A 95 -2.10 11.54 -8.49
N ALA A 96 -2.23 12.85 -8.36
CA ALA A 96 -3.32 13.65 -8.88
C ALA A 96 -2.77 14.99 -9.43
N PRO A 97 -2.10 14.98 -10.61
CA PRO A 97 -1.44 16.17 -11.14
C PRO A 97 -2.46 17.26 -11.46
N ALA A 98 -2.37 18.41 -10.79
CA ALA A 98 -3.30 19.52 -11.00
C ALA A 98 -3.18 20.11 -12.41
N GLY A 99 -1.98 20.03 -13.00
CA GLY A 99 -1.68 20.53 -14.35
C GLY A 99 -2.16 19.65 -15.50
N ASP A 100 -2.54 18.39 -15.23
CA ASP A 100 -3.07 17.47 -16.25
C ASP A 100 -4.29 16.70 -15.73
N PRO A 101 -5.48 17.32 -15.70
CA PRO A 101 -6.72 16.66 -15.25
C PRO A 101 -7.19 15.50 -16.13
N GLN A 102 -6.60 15.33 -17.34
CA GLN A 102 -6.93 14.21 -18.22
C GLN A 102 -6.09 12.97 -17.90
N SER A 103 -4.98 13.14 -17.19
CA SER A 103 -4.24 12.04 -16.60
C SER A 103 -5.08 11.34 -15.51
N ARG A 104 -4.67 10.13 -15.15
CA ARG A 104 -5.31 9.40 -14.06
C ARG A 104 -5.14 10.17 -12.76
N GLN A 105 -6.24 10.32 -12.02
CA GLN A 105 -6.29 10.99 -10.73
C GLN A 105 -6.48 9.95 -9.62
N ILE A 106 -5.52 9.85 -8.71
CA ILE A 106 -5.63 9.13 -7.44
C ILE A 106 -5.67 10.20 -6.35
N VAL A 107 -6.89 10.63 -6.02
CA VAL A 107 -7.10 11.74 -5.08
C VAL A 107 -7.03 11.20 -3.66
N LEU A 108 -6.14 11.77 -2.85
CA LEU A 108 -6.06 11.48 -1.43
C LEU A 108 -7.06 12.33 -0.65
N GLU A 109 -7.74 11.73 0.33
CA GLU A 109 -8.78 12.38 1.13
C GLU A 109 -8.47 12.34 2.62
N ASP A 110 -8.70 13.47 3.29
CA ASP A 110 -8.61 13.57 4.74
C ASP A 110 -9.62 12.64 5.42
N GLY A 111 -9.20 11.99 6.52
CA GLY A 111 -9.98 10.99 7.25
C GLY A 111 -10.01 9.59 6.65
N ARG A 112 -9.67 9.41 5.36
CA ARG A 112 -9.53 8.09 4.70
C ARG A 112 -8.07 7.70 4.49
N ASP A 113 -7.29 8.66 4.01
CA ASP A 113 -5.93 8.43 3.54
C ASP A 113 -4.92 9.18 4.41
N ASN A 114 -3.65 8.82 4.28
CA ASN A 114 -2.59 9.52 4.97
C ASN A 114 -1.25 9.44 4.26
N ILE A 115 -0.43 10.48 4.44
CA ILE A 115 0.98 10.49 4.07
C ILE A 115 1.77 10.69 5.35
N LEU A 116 2.66 9.75 5.66
CA LEU A 116 3.60 9.88 6.77
C LEU A 116 5.00 10.08 6.22
N ILE A 117 5.75 10.99 6.84
CA ILE A 117 7.13 11.28 6.47
C ILE A 117 7.97 11.27 7.73
N SER A 118 8.95 10.37 7.79
CA SER A 118 9.91 10.31 8.89
C SER A 118 11.28 10.69 8.37
N LEU A 119 11.91 11.65 9.02
CA LEU A 119 13.30 12.01 8.76
C LEU A 119 14.13 11.62 9.98
N ILE A 120 15.13 10.78 9.76
CA ILE A 120 15.83 10.05 10.82
C ILE A 120 17.33 10.33 10.74
N GLY A 121 17.90 10.74 11.86
CA GLY A 121 19.33 10.77 12.11
C GLY A 121 19.77 9.48 12.81
N VAL A 122 20.90 8.93 12.41
CA VAL A 122 21.52 7.77 13.06
C VAL A 122 22.91 8.21 13.50
N GLU A 123 23.20 8.00 14.78
CA GLU A 123 24.52 8.23 15.36
C GLU A 123 25.14 6.88 15.71
N VAL A 124 26.36 6.65 15.27
CA VAL A 124 27.09 5.39 15.42
C VAL A 124 28.41 5.64 16.14
N ASP A 125 28.80 4.70 17.01
CA ASP A 125 30.09 4.68 17.69
C ASP A 125 31.08 3.83 16.89
N GLU A 126 31.89 4.49 16.06
CA GLU A 126 32.93 3.85 15.25
C GLU A 126 34.11 3.30 16.10
N ASP A 127 34.24 3.66 17.38
CA ASP A 127 35.30 3.17 18.26
C ASP A 127 34.98 1.77 18.86
N THR A 128 33.77 1.26 18.64
CA THR A 128 33.32 -0.07 19.09
C THR A 128 33.57 -1.17 18.04
N ASP A 129 33.88 -2.39 18.48
CA ASP A 129 34.02 -3.58 17.62
C ASP A 129 33.10 -4.72 18.12
N PRO A 130 31.98 -5.03 17.43
CA PRO A 130 31.51 -4.37 16.21
C PRO A 130 30.96 -2.97 16.47
N VAL A 131 31.01 -2.13 15.43
CA VAL A 131 30.44 -0.79 15.41
C VAL A 131 28.97 -0.81 15.86
N SER A 132 28.60 0.10 16.77
CA SER A 132 27.30 0.08 17.45
C SER A 132 26.52 1.38 17.28
N VAL A 133 25.19 1.29 17.18
CA VAL A 133 24.31 2.47 17.10
C VAL A 133 24.20 3.11 18.49
N VAL A 134 24.51 4.40 18.58
CA VAL A 134 24.43 5.22 19.80
C VAL A 134 23.01 5.74 19.99
N SER A 135 22.46 6.35 18.94
CA SER A 135 21.14 6.95 18.99
C SER A 135 20.45 6.95 17.62
N VAL A 136 19.13 6.80 17.65
CA VAL A 136 18.25 7.06 16.51
C VAL A 136 17.39 8.26 16.88
N THR A 137 17.47 9.32 16.08
CA THR A 137 16.76 10.58 16.33
C THR A 137 15.78 10.85 15.19
N ARG A 138 14.58 11.34 15.53
CA ARG A 138 13.55 11.73 14.57
C ARG A 138 13.47 13.25 14.50
N HIS A 139 13.68 13.80 13.31
CA HIS A 139 13.65 15.24 13.04
C HIS A 139 12.25 15.76 12.68
N SER A 140 11.22 14.90 12.73
CA SER A 140 9.83 15.20 12.42
C SER A 140 9.00 15.37 13.70
N GLU A 141 9.20 16.50 14.40
CA GLU A 141 8.54 16.86 15.67
C GLU A 141 8.56 15.74 16.75
N GLY A 142 9.58 14.89 16.74
CA GLY A 142 9.78 13.82 17.73
C GLY A 142 9.18 12.45 17.36
N GLU A 143 8.33 12.34 16.33
CA GLU A 143 7.81 11.05 15.85
C GLU A 143 7.87 10.96 14.31
N TYR A 144 6.84 11.38 13.62
CA TYR A 144 6.74 11.40 12.16
C TYR A 144 5.79 12.51 11.76
N TYR A 145 6.07 13.14 10.63
CA TYR A 145 5.16 14.12 10.07
C TYR A 145 3.97 13.41 9.46
N ARG A 146 2.79 14.01 9.59
CA ARG A 146 1.55 13.50 9.05
C ARG A 146 0.83 14.60 8.29
N TYR A 147 0.44 14.32 7.05
CA TYR A 147 -0.14 15.36 6.19
C TYR A 147 -1.62 15.67 6.51
N PHE A 148 -2.52 14.68 6.48
CA PHE A 148 -3.96 14.91 6.60
C PHE A 148 -4.45 14.99 8.06
N ASP A 149 -4.11 13.99 8.87
CA ASP A 149 -4.75 13.81 10.18
C ASP A 149 -3.82 14.15 11.37
N GLN A 150 -3.36 15.40 11.45
CA GLN A 150 -2.37 15.81 12.46
C GLN A 150 -2.84 15.62 13.92
N GLU A 151 -4.14 15.48 14.18
CA GLU A 151 -4.69 15.40 15.55
C GLU A 151 -5.52 14.13 15.88
N SER A 152 -5.94 13.31 14.92
CA SER A 152 -6.73 12.09 15.17
C SER A 152 -5.90 10.80 15.04
N SER A 153 -6.23 9.83 15.91
CA SER A 153 -5.61 8.52 16.02
C SER A 153 -6.26 7.47 15.12
N THR A 154 -7.06 7.91 14.15
CA THR A 154 -7.88 7.03 13.31
C THR A 154 -7.06 6.31 12.24
N ASN A 155 -5.95 6.90 11.82
CA ASN A 155 -5.03 6.31 10.86
C ASN A 155 -3.92 5.49 11.53
N PRO A 156 -3.45 4.39 10.90
CA PRO A 156 -2.32 3.62 11.43
C PRO A 156 -1.07 4.51 11.63
N PRO A 157 -0.28 4.29 12.69
CA PRO A 157 1.01 4.95 12.87
C PRO A 157 2.03 4.45 11.84
N THR A 158 3.20 5.09 11.80
CA THR A 158 4.34 4.59 11.01
C THR A 158 4.60 3.11 11.29
N ALA A 159 4.90 2.34 10.24
CA ALA A 159 5.28 0.94 10.39
C ALA A 159 6.72 0.77 10.90
N TYR A 160 7.50 1.86 10.92
CA TYR A 160 8.91 1.87 11.31
C TYR A 160 9.03 2.39 12.73
N SER A 161 9.27 1.52 13.70
CA SER A 161 9.70 1.91 15.04
C SER A 161 11.21 2.08 15.11
N ASP A 162 11.71 2.85 16.07
CA ASP A 162 13.17 3.06 16.25
C ASP A 162 13.89 1.73 16.47
N SER A 163 13.31 0.85 17.28
CA SER A 163 13.83 -0.51 17.47
C SER A 163 13.87 -1.33 16.18
N SER A 164 12.92 -1.14 15.26
CA SER A 164 12.90 -1.84 13.98
C SER A 164 13.98 -1.32 13.04
N ILE A 165 14.31 -0.03 13.12
CA ILE A 165 15.36 0.62 12.36
C ILE A 165 16.73 0.17 12.86
N GLU A 166 16.96 0.19 14.18
CA GLU A 166 18.19 -0.32 14.78
C GLU A 166 18.45 -1.79 14.43
N ALA A 167 17.40 -2.63 14.55
CA ALA A 167 17.47 -4.03 14.17
C ALA A 167 17.77 -4.21 12.67
N PHE A 168 17.27 -3.33 11.80
CA PHE A 168 17.56 -3.35 10.37
C PHE A 168 19.00 -2.93 10.06
N LEU A 169 19.52 -1.89 10.71
CA LEU A 169 20.88 -1.37 10.49
C LEU A 169 21.97 -2.34 10.94
N THR A 170 21.68 -3.16 11.96
CA THR A 170 22.61 -4.15 12.54
C THR A 170 22.35 -5.58 12.05
N ALA A 171 21.38 -5.77 11.15
CA ALA A 171 20.99 -7.09 10.68
C ALA A 171 22.13 -7.80 9.92
N ASN A 172 22.24 -9.11 10.12
CA ASN A 172 23.16 -10.00 9.38
C ASN A 172 24.65 -9.59 9.43
N GLY A 173 25.07 -8.89 10.48
CA GLY A 173 26.46 -8.44 10.62
C GLY A 173 26.82 -7.26 9.72
N ALA A 174 25.83 -6.48 9.28
CA ALA A 174 26.07 -5.19 8.66
C ALA A 174 26.70 -4.22 9.67
N GLU A 175 27.72 -3.48 9.25
CA GLU A 175 28.25 -2.35 10.01
C GLU A 175 27.31 -1.15 9.79
N PRO A 176 26.67 -0.62 10.85
CA PRO A 176 25.78 0.52 10.72
C PRO A 176 26.58 1.76 10.29
N SER A 177 25.94 2.66 9.54
CA SER A 177 26.55 3.92 9.09
C SER A 177 25.75 5.11 9.60
N ASP A 178 26.43 6.23 9.83
CA ASP A 178 25.82 7.55 10.16
C ASP A 178 25.00 8.18 9.03
N SER A 179 24.60 7.41 8.03
CA SER A 179 23.74 7.90 6.97
C SER A 179 22.33 8.08 7.52
N GLY A 180 21.82 9.29 7.38
CA GLY A 180 20.42 9.60 7.64
C GLY A 180 19.46 8.77 6.82
N LEU A 181 18.22 8.63 7.28
CA LEU A 181 17.14 7.96 6.53
C LEU A 181 15.95 8.90 6.35
N LEU A 182 15.46 8.97 5.12
CA LEU A 182 14.15 9.54 4.81
C LEU A 182 13.20 8.39 4.49
N ILE A 183 12.10 8.31 5.23
CA ILE A 183 11.04 7.33 5.05
C ILE A 183 9.78 8.08 4.62
N VAL A 184 9.18 7.62 3.53
CA VAL A 184 7.88 8.11 3.06
C VAL A 184 6.92 6.92 3.06
N GLU A 185 5.75 7.10 3.66
CA GLU A 185 4.70 6.10 3.76
C GLU A 185 3.39 6.69 3.27
N ILE A 186 2.63 5.94 2.46
CA ILE A 186 1.29 6.32 2.04
C ILE A 186 0.32 5.21 2.40
N TYR A 187 -0.76 5.65 3.01
CA TYR A 187 -1.93 4.90 3.44
C TYR A 187 -3.08 5.36 2.55
N TYR A 188 -3.57 4.48 1.66
CA TYR A 188 -4.61 4.80 0.69
C TYR A 188 -5.79 3.83 0.79
N GLY A 189 -6.98 4.33 1.08
CA GLY A 189 -8.23 3.57 1.12
C GLY A 189 -8.79 3.35 -0.29
N TYR A 190 -8.69 2.11 -0.79
CA TYR A 190 -9.26 1.75 -2.08
C TYR A 190 -10.76 1.41 -1.97
N GLU A 191 -11.61 2.28 -2.51
CA GLU A 191 -13.08 2.19 -2.42
C GLU A 191 -13.75 1.36 -3.52
N GLY A 192 -12.96 0.88 -4.50
CA GLY A 192 -13.47 0.11 -5.64
C GLY A 192 -13.84 0.98 -6.84
N THR A 193 -13.37 0.60 -8.02
CA THR A 193 -13.55 1.34 -9.27
C THR A 193 -14.86 1.01 -9.96
N LEU A 194 -15.26 -0.27 -9.98
CA LEU A 194 -16.46 -0.69 -10.71
C LEU A 194 -17.76 -0.42 -9.95
N ASN A 195 -17.69 -0.22 -8.62
CA ASN A 195 -18.83 0.05 -7.74
C ASN A 195 -20.01 -0.95 -7.94
N LEU A 196 -19.69 -2.24 -7.98
CA LEU A 196 -20.68 -3.29 -8.21
C LEU A 196 -21.33 -3.72 -6.88
N PRO A 197 -22.63 -4.03 -6.85
CA PRO A 197 -23.33 -4.38 -5.60
C PRO A 197 -22.69 -5.54 -4.80
N TRP A 198 -22.06 -6.49 -5.48
CA TRP A 198 -21.39 -7.63 -4.85
C TRP A 198 -19.93 -7.38 -4.45
N THR A 199 -19.31 -6.27 -4.89
CA THR A 199 -17.96 -5.87 -4.47
C THR A 199 -17.98 -4.87 -3.31
N GLN A 200 -19.10 -4.16 -3.11
CA GLN A 200 -19.31 -3.20 -2.02
C GLN A 200 -18.98 -3.72 -0.61
N PRO A 201 -19.24 -4.99 -0.25
CA PRO A 201 -18.83 -5.51 1.07
C PRO A 201 -17.31 -5.62 1.30
N PHE A 202 -16.50 -5.35 0.28
CA PHE A 202 -15.03 -5.43 0.34
C PHE A 202 -14.36 -4.11 -0.02
N PHE A 203 -15.02 -3.31 -0.87
CA PHE A 203 -14.54 -2.03 -1.36
C PHE A 203 -15.73 -1.08 -1.44
N SER A 204 -15.80 -0.13 -0.52
CA SER A 204 -16.79 0.95 -0.55
C SER A 204 -16.23 2.19 0.16
N PRO A 205 -16.86 3.37 0.02
CA PRO A 205 -16.47 4.55 0.79
C PRO A 205 -16.57 4.36 2.31
N ASP A 206 -17.51 3.53 2.76
CA ASP A 206 -17.70 3.23 4.20
C ASP A 206 -16.76 2.12 4.71
N ASP A 207 -16.23 1.29 3.81
CA ASP A 207 -15.32 0.17 4.11
C ASP A 207 -14.28 0.03 2.99
N PRO A 208 -13.30 0.94 2.91
CA PRO A 208 -12.26 0.91 1.88
C PRO A 208 -11.21 -0.15 2.19
N ALA A 209 -10.68 -0.81 1.16
CA ALA A 209 -9.55 -1.72 1.34
C ALA A 209 -8.24 -0.92 1.47
N MET A 210 -7.59 -1.04 2.63
CA MET A 210 -6.39 -0.27 2.92
C MET A 210 -5.17 -0.75 2.13
N LEU A 211 -4.59 0.14 1.32
CA LEU A 211 -3.32 -0.05 0.63
C LEU A 211 -2.23 0.69 1.41
N TYR A 212 -1.19 -0.03 1.81
CA TYR A 212 -0.03 0.54 2.48
C TYR A 212 1.20 0.39 1.59
N VAL A 213 1.93 1.50 1.42
CA VAL A 213 3.17 1.50 0.66
C VAL A 213 4.20 2.40 1.31
N SER A 214 5.46 1.98 1.31
CA SER A 214 6.58 2.77 1.82
C SER A 214 7.79 2.77 0.89
N ALA A 215 8.65 3.77 1.06
CA ALA A 215 10.01 3.78 0.53
C ALA A 215 10.96 4.43 1.54
N VAL A 216 12.17 3.88 1.61
CA VAL A 216 13.25 4.36 2.46
C VAL A 216 14.41 4.77 1.55
N MET A 217 14.95 5.97 1.76
CA MET A 217 16.11 6.48 1.04
C MET A 217 17.14 7.05 2.01
N PRO A 218 18.44 6.79 1.81
CA PRO A 218 19.48 7.42 2.61
C PRO A 218 19.55 8.92 2.30
N THR A 219 19.86 9.73 3.30
CA THR A 219 20.11 11.17 3.19
C THR A 219 21.37 11.55 3.95
N ILE A 220 22.01 12.63 3.51
CA ILE A 220 23.23 13.17 4.13
C ILE A 220 22.95 14.35 5.07
N TYR A 221 21.73 14.87 5.09
CA TYR A 221 21.40 16.11 5.80
C TYR A 221 21.08 15.92 7.29
N THR A 222 20.95 14.68 7.75
CA THR A 222 20.75 14.35 9.18
C THR A 222 21.96 13.70 9.81
N LYS A 223 23.14 13.79 9.17
CA LYS A 223 24.38 13.36 9.80
C LYS A 223 24.62 14.24 11.05
N PRO A 224 24.95 13.67 12.22
CA PRO A 224 25.34 14.45 13.38
C PRO A 224 26.48 15.43 13.01
N LEU A 225 26.35 16.70 13.41
CA LEU A 225 27.43 17.66 13.27
C LEU A 225 28.62 17.17 14.08
N ASP A 226 29.74 16.92 13.40
CA ASP A 226 30.99 16.53 14.02
C ASP A 226 31.34 17.61 15.06
N GLN A 227 31.25 17.29 16.35
CA GLN A 227 31.60 18.25 17.39
C GLN A 227 33.07 18.58 17.20
N ALA A 228 33.37 19.81 16.76
CA ALA A 228 34.73 20.29 16.69
C ALA A 228 35.38 20.09 18.06
N ILE A 229 36.29 19.13 18.14
CA ILE A 229 37.10 18.85 19.32
C ILE A 229 37.81 20.17 19.69
N PRO A 230 37.70 20.66 20.94
CA PRO A 230 38.30 21.92 21.36
C PRO A 230 39.83 21.93 21.27
#